data_AF-A0A183AVP8-F1
#
_entry.id   AF-A0A183AVP8-F1
#
_cell.length_a   1.000
_cell.length_b   1.000
_cell.length_c   1.000
_cell.angle_alpha   90.00
_cell.angle_beta   90.00
_cell.angle_gamma   90.00
#
_symmetry.space_group_name_H-M   'P 1'
#
loop_
_entity.id
_entity.type
_entity.pdbx_description
1 polymer ?
#
loop_
_entity_poly.entity_id
_entity_poly.type
_entity_poly.pdbx_seq_one_letter_code
_entity_poly.pdbx_strand_id
1 'polypeptide(L)'
;MYLGVNSQFTQQHIQENRLFYTFRRVLDDGTKVRAKDTVMDGFDFRVHVPGAQLKAVYHFQIAIRNSPDITHPHIRIHETVEIVQETARVLEGGTIAFRPDIFYAKQSECTPPNLGMYFQLLNLPDNGILQLRDEKNSSQTFPMKRFTFYSTDVIDKRLMVYQHDGSETPNDVFQYQFVCQMKVSMSTVQQSHSVGEPMVGTFRLDIVSVNDNPPVLNTQPLSVSFNQTTPISARWITILDQDTLGRGPQNDPKTFPLTWTIIPEFQRKDCAPYPLLGQFQNPITNRRVDSFSMDDVIRGNLSFLHMGLPKGKIKLHVTDGKFHSSSEVFINASKVVFMVVAPINPIVEDSEIGAPLFFEVRYYYIQEYNEFLLE
;
A
#
# COMPACT_ATOMS: atom_id res chain seq x y z
N MET A 1 37.76 -5.00 14.80
CA MET A 1 36.44 -5.39 14.28
C MET A 1 35.38 -4.66 15.08
N TYR A 2 34.56 -3.81 14.44
CA TYR A 2 33.45 -3.14 15.10
C TYR A 2 32.21 -4.04 15.11
N LEU A 3 31.55 -4.15 16.26
CA LEU A 3 30.29 -4.89 16.42
C LEU A 3 29.13 -4.10 15.82
N GLY A 4 28.42 -4.74 14.88
CA GLY A 4 27.14 -4.30 14.33
C GLY A 4 26.20 -5.48 14.06
N VAL A 5 24.98 -5.21 13.63
CA VAL A 5 23.99 -6.26 13.31
C VAL A 5 24.58 -7.24 12.28
N ASN A 6 24.46 -8.55 12.56
CA ASN A 6 25.02 -9.66 11.77
C ASN A 6 26.56 -9.80 11.74
N SER A 7 27.28 -9.11 12.62
CA SER A 7 28.74 -9.31 12.73
C SER A 7 29.07 -10.71 13.26
N GLN A 8 30.09 -11.34 12.68
CA GLN A 8 30.62 -12.63 13.14
C GLN A 8 32.03 -12.42 13.71
N PHE A 9 32.28 -12.94 14.91
CA PHE A 9 33.60 -12.88 15.55
C PHE A 9 33.92 -14.22 16.22
N THR A 10 35.20 -14.45 16.45
CA THR A 10 35.72 -15.67 17.07
C THR A 10 36.23 -15.37 18.48
N GLN A 11 36.43 -16.42 19.28
CA GLN A 11 37.06 -16.30 20.60
C GLN A 11 38.45 -15.64 20.52
N GLN A 12 39.19 -15.87 19.43
CA GLN A 12 40.49 -15.26 19.21
C GLN A 12 40.39 -13.73 19.06
N HIS A 13 39.36 -13.21 18.40
CA HIS A 13 39.14 -11.75 18.30
C HIS A 13 38.92 -11.09 19.66
N ILE A 14 38.29 -11.82 20.61
CA ILE A 14 38.12 -11.35 21.99
C ILE A 14 39.48 -11.36 22.71
N GLN A 15 40.21 -12.48 22.64
CA GLN A 15 41.48 -12.65 23.34
C GLN A 15 42.56 -11.64 22.89
N GLU A 16 42.53 -11.23 21.63
CA GLU A 16 43.48 -10.28 21.06
C GLU A 16 43.02 -8.81 21.19
N ASN A 17 41.95 -8.53 21.95
CA ASN A 17 41.37 -7.20 22.11
C ASN A 17 41.03 -6.51 20.77
N ARG A 18 40.65 -7.29 19.75
CA ARG A 18 40.33 -6.78 18.40
C ARG A 18 38.84 -6.53 18.20
N LEU A 19 38.02 -6.66 19.24
CA LEU A 19 36.59 -6.42 19.19
C LEU A 19 36.28 -5.03 19.77
N PHE A 20 35.69 -4.17 18.95
CA PHE A 20 35.31 -2.82 19.31
C PHE A 20 33.78 -2.72 19.30
N TYR A 21 33.22 -2.18 20.36
CA TYR A 21 31.81 -1.84 20.44
C TYR A 21 31.69 -0.33 20.47
N THR A 22 30.73 0.21 19.72
CA THR A 22 30.42 1.63 19.74
C THR A 22 29.02 1.77 20.28
N PHE A 23 28.90 2.32 21.48
CA PHE A 23 27.60 2.72 22.01
C PHE A 23 26.99 3.75 21.06
N ARG A 24 25.77 3.45 20.59
CA ARG A 24 25.00 4.33 19.73
C ARG A 24 23.77 4.69 20.52
N ARG A 25 23.63 5.96 20.87
CA ARG A 25 22.43 6.44 21.53
C ARG A 25 21.28 6.36 20.53
N VAL A 26 20.42 5.36 20.67
CA VAL A 26 19.16 5.23 19.92
C VAL A 26 18.12 6.05 20.66
N LEU A 27 17.65 7.12 20.04
CA LEU A 27 16.60 7.96 20.60
C LEU A 27 15.28 7.54 19.93
N ASP A 28 14.46 6.77 20.64
CA ASP A 28 13.08 6.53 20.23
C ASP A 28 12.24 7.81 20.43
N ASP A 29 11.25 7.98 19.56
CA ASP A 29 10.40 9.18 19.39
C ASP A 29 10.07 9.88 20.72
N GLY A 30 10.54 11.11 20.86
CA GLY A 30 10.11 12.05 21.91
C GLY A 30 10.82 11.94 23.27
N THR A 31 11.85 11.11 23.43
CA THR A 31 12.52 10.97 24.73
C THR A 31 13.58 12.06 25.00
N LYS A 32 13.25 13.02 25.88
CA LYS A 32 14.24 13.94 26.50
C LYS A 32 15.03 13.21 27.58
N VAL A 33 16.10 12.53 27.20
CA VAL A 33 16.93 11.77 28.16
C VAL A 33 17.96 12.70 28.84
N ARG A 34 17.87 12.85 30.17
CA ARG A 34 18.80 13.65 30.99
C ARG A 34 20.10 12.88 31.26
N ALA A 35 21.24 13.56 31.23
CA ALA A 35 22.60 13.00 31.30
C ALA A 35 23.03 12.38 32.66
N LYS A 36 22.10 11.90 33.50
CA LYS A 36 22.42 11.35 34.83
C LYS A 36 22.13 9.86 35.02
N ASP A 37 21.46 9.21 34.07
CA ASP A 37 21.06 7.82 34.24
C ASP A 37 22.13 6.85 33.73
N THR A 38 22.34 5.74 34.45
CA THR A 38 23.16 4.62 33.95
C THR A 38 22.43 4.07 32.73
N VAL A 39 23.07 4.13 31.56
CA VAL A 39 22.47 3.61 30.33
C VAL A 39 22.81 2.13 30.22
N MET A 40 21.78 1.30 30.11
CA MET A 40 21.93 -0.12 29.82
C MET A 40 21.78 -0.29 28.31
N ASP A 41 22.79 -0.87 27.68
CA ASP A 41 22.72 -1.36 26.31
C ASP A 41 23.04 -2.86 26.29
N GLY A 42 22.89 -3.52 25.16
CA GLY A 42 23.23 -4.93 25.01
C GLY A 42 23.09 -5.40 23.58
N PHE A 43 23.52 -6.63 23.34
CA PHE A 43 23.31 -7.28 22.06
C PHE A 43 23.03 -8.77 22.23
N ASP A 44 22.25 -9.30 21.31
CA ASP A 44 21.97 -10.73 21.23
C ASP A 44 22.95 -11.40 20.28
N PHE A 45 23.45 -12.58 20.67
CA PHE A 45 24.35 -13.37 19.83
C PHE A 45 24.05 -14.86 19.91
N ARG A 46 24.51 -15.59 18.90
CA ARG A 46 24.43 -17.05 18.83
C ARG A 46 25.83 -17.61 18.66
N VAL A 47 26.13 -18.69 19.38
CA VAL A 47 27.39 -19.41 19.24
C VAL A 47 27.21 -20.48 18.17
N HIS A 48 27.96 -20.34 17.08
CA HIS A 48 28.01 -21.35 16.03
C HIS A 48 29.20 -22.28 16.24
N VAL A 49 28.93 -23.58 16.37
CA VAL A 49 29.95 -24.64 16.41
C VAL A 49 29.69 -25.56 15.22
N PRO A 50 30.65 -25.72 14.28
CA PRO A 50 30.46 -26.59 13.12
C PRO A 50 30.05 -28.00 13.54
N GLY A 51 28.97 -28.52 12.94
CA GLY A 51 28.43 -29.85 13.25
C GLY A 51 27.51 -29.91 14.48
N ALA A 52 27.32 -28.81 15.21
CA ALA A 52 26.35 -28.73 16.31
C ALA A 52 25.03 -28.07 15.86
N GLN A 53 23.92 -28.50 16.46
CA GLN A 53 22.62 -27.84 16.31
C GLN A 53 22.71 -26.37 16.77
N LEU A 54 22.00 -25.46 16.08
CA LEU A 54 21.93 -24.04 16.45
C LEU A 54 21.43 -23.89 17.90
N LYS A 55 22.27 -23.35 18.78
CA LYS A 55 21.92 -23.12 20.19
C LYS A 55 21.15 -21.81 20.39
N ALA A 56 20.51 -21.73 21.56
CA ALA A 56 19.71 -20.61 22.05
C ALA A 56 20.41 -19.25 21.90
N VAL A 57 19.61 -18.19 21.80
CA VAL A 57 20.07 -16.80 21.79
C VAL A 57 20.61 -16.44 23.18
N TYR A 58 21.81 -15.87 23.23
CA TYR A 58 22.41 -15.34 24.45
C TYR A 58 22.36 -13.81 24.41
N HIS A 59 22.03 -13.21 25.54
CA HIS A 59 21.97 -11.76 25.71
C HIS A 59 23.22 -11.27 26.44
N PHE A 60 23.96 -10.33 25.84
CA PHE A 60 25.09 -9.66 26.47
C PHE A 60 24.70 -8.25 26.90
N GLN A 61 24.83 -7.95 28.19
CA GLN A 61 24.49 -6.64 28.76
C GLN A 61 25.72 -5.76 28.96
N ILE A 62 25.59 -4.48 28.62
CA ILE A 62 26.59 -3.43 28.72
C ILE A 62 26.01 -2.35 29.63
N ALA A 63 26.56 -2.22 30.84
CA ALA A 63 26.20 -1.15 31.76
C ALA A 63 27.16 0.03 31.59
N ILE A 64 26.67 1.14 31.04
CA ILE A 64 27.46 2.36 30.80
C ILE A 64 27.23 3.30 31.98
N ARG A 65 28.25 3.39 32.84
CA ARG A 65 28.25 4.28 34.01
C ARG A 65 29.05 5.54 33.71
N ASN A 66 28.55 6.69 34.14
CA ASN A 66 29.31 7.94 34.13
C ASN A 66 30.44 7.84 35.17
N SER A 67 31.68 7.66 34.72
CA SER A 67 32.84 7.66 35.63
C SER A 67 33.17 9.11 36.04
N PRO A 68 33.20 9.42 37.35
CA PRO A 68 33.66 10.73 37.80
C PRO A 68 35.17 10.94 37.56
N ASP A 69 35.93 9.87 37.32
CA ASP A 69 37.40 9.88 37.42
C ASP A 69 38.07 9.58 36.08
N ILE A 70 37.97 10.52 35.14
CA ILE A 70 38.78 10.50 33.90
C ILE A 70 39.42 11.87 33.74
N THR A 71 40.68 11.97 34.15
CA THR A 71 41.58 13.12 33.96
C THR A 71 42.16 13.18 32.55
N HIS A 72 41.35 12.93 31.52
CA HIS A 72 41.72 13.15 30.13
C HIS A 72 40.92 14.33 29.56
N PRO A 73 41.55 15.23 28.80
CA PRO A 73 40.93 16.47 28.32
C PRO A 73 39.99 16.21 27.13
N HIS A 74 39.26 15.09 27.13
CA HIS A 74 38.15 14.91 26.21
C HIS A 74 36.97 15.72 26.78
N ILE A 75 36.82 16.90 26.17
CA ILE A 75 35.73 17.86 26.32
C ILE A 75 34.44 17.15 26.77
N ARG A 76 34.12 17.28 28.06
CA ARG A 76 32.82 16.87 28.59
C ARG A 76 31.81 17.79 27.94
N ILE A 77 30.91 17.22 27.13
CA ILE A 77 29.71 17.94 26.72
C ILE A 77 28.77 17.93 27.91
N HIS A 78 28.72 19.05 28.62
CA HIS A 78 27.91 19.27 29.82
C HIS A 78 26.43 19.48 29.48
N GLU A 79 26.09 19.86 28.25
CA GLU A 79 24.72 20.15 27.83
C GLU A 79 24.05 19.08 26.94
N THR A 80 22.73 18.96 27.09
CA THR A 80 21.89 18.00 26.37
C THR A 80 21.77 18.36 24.90
N VAL A 81 21.97 17.39 24.01
CA VAL A 81 21.68 17.56 22.57
C VAL A 81 20.18 17.56 22.33
N GLU A 82 19.73 18.54 21.57
CA GLU A 82 18.37 18.67 21.08
C GLU A 82 18.30 18.10 19.66
N ILE A 83 17.46 17.09 19.45
CA ILE A 83 17.16 16.57 18.11
C ILE A 83 15.71 16.87 17.81
N VAL A 84 15.48 17.45 16.63
CA VAL A 84 14.16 17.65 16.06
C VAL A 84 13.97 16.56 15.00
N GLN A 85 12.96 15.72 15.20
CA GLN A 85 12.55 14.74 14.23
C GLN A 85 11.01 14.69 14.23
N GLU A 86 10.40 15.29 13.21
CA GLU A 86 8.97 15.18 12.97
C GLU A 86 8.72 14.39 11.69
N THR A 87 7.68 13.55 11.72
CA THR A 87 7.27 12.77 10.55
C THR A 87 6.93 13.71 9.40
N ALA A 88 7.64 13.57 8.28
CA ALA A 88 7.38 14.35 7.10
C ALA A 88 6.32 13.68 6.24
N ARG A 89 5.34 14.45 5.75
CA ARG A 89 4.32 13.98 4.79
C ARG A 89 4.71 14.38 3.38
N VAL A 90 4.68 13.42 2.46
CA VAL A 90 5.05 13.61 1.05
C VAL A 90 4.01 12.96 0.17
N LEU A 91 3.61 13.62 -0.92
CA LEU A 91 2.82 12.94 -1.94
C LEU A 91 3.67 11.88 -2.63
N GLU A 92 3.06 10.79 -3.06
CA GLU A 92 3.66 9.86 -4.01
C GLU A 92 4.17 10.61 -5.26
N GLY A 93 5.37 10.26 -5.72
CA GLY A 93 6.09 10.97 -6.79
C GLY A 93 6.45 12.43 -6.45
N GLY A 94 6.14 12.88 -5.24
CA GLY A 94 6.35 14.24 -4.77
C GLY A 94 7.72 14.47 -4.13
N THR A 95 7.97 15.74 -3.76
CA THR A 95 9.20 16.15 -3.06
C THR A 95 8.92 16.86 -1.76
N ILE A 96 9.87 16.75 -0.83
CA ILE A 96 9.92 17.58 0.37
C ILE A 96 11.34 18.05 0.64
N ALA A 97 11.49 19.33 0.94
CA ALA A 97 12.75 19.88 1.42
C ALA A 97 12.81 19.78 2.94
N PHE A 98 13.93 19.27 3.46
CA PHE A 98 14.17 19.21 4.90
C PHE A 98 14.42 20.61 5.44
N ARG A 99 13.94 20.83 6.67
CA ARG A 99 14.06 22.08 7.39
C ARG A 99 14.31 21.80 8.87
N PRO A 100 14.82 22.78 9.63
CA PRO A 100 15.14 22.58 11.04
C PRO A 100 13.95 22.19 11.93
N ASP A 101 12.72 22.55 11.53
CA ASP A 101 11.47 22.18 12.23
C ASP A 101 11.09 20.70 12.08
N ILE A 102 11.65 19.99 11.08
CA ILE A 102 11.33 18.58 10.85
C ILE A 102 12.52 17.65 11.06
N PHE A 103 13.74 18.09 10.77
CA PHE A 103 14.94 17.27 10.89
C PHE A 103 16.13 18.16 11.26
N TYR A 104 16.58 18.09 12.50
CA TYR A 104 17.72 18.90 12.96
C TYR A 104 18.37 18.30 14.19
N ALA A 105 19.63 18.67 14.43
CA ALA A 105 20.26 18.46 15.72
C ALA A 105 21.05 19.69 16.12
N LYS A 106 20.84 20.13 17.36
CA LYS A 106 21.54 21.24 17.98
C LYS A 106 22.21 20.77 19.25
N GLN A 107 23.49 21.10 19.36
CA GLN A 107 24.26 20.95 20.58
C GLN A 107 24.94 22.27 20.85
N SER A 108 24.64 22.88 21.98
CA SER A 108 25.13 24.20 22.41
C SER A 108 26.66 24.31 22.45
N GLU A 109 27.34 23.21 22.76
CA GLU A 109 28.81 23.15 22.77
C GLU A 109 29.41 22.80 21.41
N CYS A 110 28.58 22.45 20.42
CA CYS A 110 29.02 22.16 19.06
C CYS A 110 28.84 23.36 18.14
N THR A 111 29.48 24.48 18.47
CA THR A 111 29.33 25.73 17.74
C THR A 111 30.61 26.18 17.01
N PRO A 112 30.47 26.93 15.90
CA PRO A 112 31.60 27.57 15.24
C PRO A 112 32.41 28.47 16.19
N PRO A 113 33.71 28.74 15.89
CA PRO A 113 34.42 28.39 14.66
C PRO A 113 35.08 27.00 14.67
N ASN A 114 35.30 26.42 15.85
CA ASN A 114 36.14 25.23 16.00
C ASN A 114 35.36 23.91 15.80
N LEU A 115 34.06 23.90 16.12
CA LEU A 115 33.20 22.72 16.02
C LEU A 115 32.05 22.98 15.05
N GLY A 116 31.52 21.90 14.47
CA GLY A 116 30.33 21.92 13.63
C GLY A 116 29.54 20.64 13.79
N MET A 117 28.22 20.75 13.68
CA MET A 117 27.33 19.60 13.63
C MET A 117 27.31 19.04 12.20
N TYR A 118 27.49 17.73 12.11
CA TYR A 118 27.41 16.98 10.87
C TYR A 118 26.49 15.79 11.05
N PHE A 119 25.99 15.25 9.95
CA PHE A 119 25.28 13.99 9.94
C PHE A 119 25.74 13.10 8.79
N GLN A 120 25.53 11.81 8.94
CA GLN A 120 25.68 10.84 7.86
C GLN A 120 24.44 9.98 7.75
N LEU A 121 24.17 9.52 6.53
CA LEU A 121 23.12 8.54 6.28
C LEU A 121 23.71 7.15 6.50
N LEU A 122 23.09 6.39 7.41
CA LEU A 122 23.45 4.99 7.68
C LEU A 122 22.76 4.06 6.69
N ASN A 123 21.48 4.32 6.39
CA ASN A 123 20.69 3.66 5.35
C ASN A 123 19.97 4.75 4.53
N LEU A 124 19.80 4.49 3.24
CA LEU A 124 19.01 5.35 2.34
C LEU A 124 17.53 4.91 2.41
N PRO A 125 16.60 5.77 1.95
CA PRO A 125 15.22 5.36 1.74
C PRO A 125 15.10 4.22 0.72
N ASP A 126 14.07 3.40 0.88
CA ASP A 126 13.81 2.25 0.01
C ASP A 126 12.94 2.65 -1.21
N ASN A 127 12.02 3.60 -1.04
CA ASN A 127 11.02 4.01 -2.05
C ASN A 127 11.22 5.47 -2.51
N GLY A 128 12.47 5.92 -2.50
CA GLY A 128 12.80 7.29 -2.87
C GLY A 128 14.28 7.59 -2.74
N ILE A 129 14.62 8.85 -3.01
CA ILE A 129 16.01 9.31 -3.04
C ILE A 129 16.19 10.58 -2.23
N LEU A 130 17.25 10.60 -1.42
CA LEU A 130 17.75 11.81 -0.77
C LEU A 130 18.74 12.51 -1.68
N GLN A 131 18.54 13.81 -1.90
CA GLN A 131 19.35 14.63 -2.79
C GLN A 131 19.74 15.95 -2.13
N LEU A 132 20.87 16.51 -2.56
CA LEU A 132 21.28 17.87 -2.27
C LEU A 132 21.06 18.75 -3.50
N ARG A 133 20.30 19.83 -3.34
CA ARG A 133 20.22 20.91 -4.31
C ARG A 133 21.49 21.76 -4.29
N ASP A 134 21.94 22.20 -5.45
CA ASP A 134 23.00 23.20 -5.53
C ASP A 134 22.48 24.56 -5.02
N GLU A 135 23.29 25.23 -4.20
CA GLU A 135 22.92 26.51 -3.57
C GLU A 135 22.78 27.65 -4.60
N LYS A 136 23.52 27.59 -5.70
CA LYS A 136 23.50 28.59 -6.78
C LYS A 136 22.57 28.20 -7.93
N ASN A 137 22.34 26.90 -8.12
CA ASN A 137 21.46 26.37 -9.17
C ASN A 137 20.48 25.34 -8.63
N SER A 138 19.32 25.78 -8.15
CA SER A 138 18.31 24.93 -7.52
C SER A 138 17.78 23.79 -8.40
N SER A 139 17.96 23.87 -9.73
CA SER A 139 17.55 22.82 -10.68
C SER A 139 18.54 21.65 -10.72
N GLN A 140 19.77 21.85 -10.25
CA GLN A 140 20.77 20.80 -10.17
C GLN A 140 20.70 20.10 -8.81
N THR A 141 20.58 18.78 -8.83
CA THR A 141 20.58 17.95 -7.63
C THR A 141 21.63 16.85 -7.71
N PHE A 142 22.13 16.46 -6.54
CA PHE A 142 23.12 15.39 -6.39
C PHE A 142 22.62 14.35 -5.38
N PRO A 143 22.64 13.05 -5.70
CA PRO A 143 22.20 12.03 -4.76
C PRO A 143 23.13 11.98 -3.54
N MET A 144 22.53 11.94 -2.36
CA MET A 144 23.26 11.73 -1.11
C MET A 144 23.70 10.27 -1.00
N LYS A 145 24.83 10.05 -0.33
CA LYS A 145 25.47 8.75 -0.19
C LYS A 145 25.55 8.34 1.27
N ARG A 146 25.48 7.04 1.50
CA ARG A 146 25.71 6.45 2.81
C ARG A 146 27.14 6.72 3.27
N PHE A 147 27.31 6.84 4.58
CA PHE A 147 28.61 7.01 5.23
C PHE A 147 29.41 8.23 4.76
N THR A 148 28.73 9.23 4.20
CA THR A 148 29.29 10.53 3.84
C THR A 148 28.82 11.56 4.86
N PHE A 149 29.73 12.38 5.37
CA PHE A 149 29.39 13.46 6.30
C PHE A 149 28.86 14.68 5.56
N TYR A 150 27.72 15.17 6.02
CA TYR A 150 27.04 16.37 5.54
C TYR A 150 26.93 17.38 6.68
N SER A 151 27.22 18.66 6.42
CA SER A 151 27.00 19.73 7.42
C SER A 151 25.50 19.89 7.66
N THR A 152 25.07 20.14 8.89
CA THR A 152 23.66 20.47 9.19
C THR A 152 23.20 21.75 8.48
N ASP A 153 24.12 22.61 8.04
CA ASP A 153 23.83 23.81 7.25
C ASP A 153 23.02 23.50 5.98
N VAL A 154 23.15 22.29 5.41
CA VAL A 154 22.37 21.89 4.22
C VAL A 154 20.87 21.77 4.53
N ILE A 155 20.49 21.55 5.79
CA ILE A 155 19.10 21.53 6.24
C ILE A 155 18.62 22.96 6.52
N ASP A 156 19.47 23.77 7.18
CA ASP A 156 19.19 25.20 7.43
C ASP A 156 18.92 25.96 6.13
N LYS A 157 19.72 25.68 5.09
CA LYS A 157 19.59 26.26 3.74
C LYS A 157 18.53 25.56 2.87
N ARG A 158 17.82 24.56 3.38
CA ARG A 158 16.79 23.78 2.65
C ARG A 158 17.30 23.12 1.36
N LEU A 159 18.57 22.71 1.37
CA LEU A 159 19.23 22.07 0.24
C LEU A 159 19.03 20.55 0.24
N MET A 160 18.85 19.93 1.41
CA MET A 160 18.49 18.51 1.51
C MET A 160 17.03 18.28 1.14
N VAL A 161 16.79 17.36 0.22
CA VAL A 161 15.48 17.07 -0.37
C VAL A 161 15.26 15.58 -0.46
N TYR A 162 14.05 15.14 -0.16
CA TYR A 162 13.57 13.80 -0.48
C TYR A 162 12.64 13.88 -1.70
N GLN A 163 12.78 12.91 -2.61
CA GLN A 163 11.91 12.67 -3.75
C GLN A 163 11.41 11.23 -3.69
N HIS A 164 10.09 11.06 -3.57
CA HIS A 164 9.47 9.74 -3.66
C HIS A 164 9.57 9.22 -5.11
N ASP A 165 9.79 7.92 -5.29
CA ASP A 165 10.02 7.33 -6.62
C ASP A 165 8.75 7.10 -7.45
N GLY A 166 7.58 7.23 -6.82
CA GLY A 166 6.27 7.03 -7.44
C GLY A 166 5.74 5.61 -7.31
N SER A 167 6.29 4.81 -6.39
CA SER A 167 5.71 3.52 -6.01
C SER A 167 4.56 3.68 -5.02
N GLU A 168 3.59 2.77 -5.08
CA GLU A 168 2.45 2.73 -4.16
C GLU A 168 2.85 2.19 -2.78
N THR A 169 3.57 3.00 -2.01
CA THR A 169 4.02 2.66 -0.66
C THR A 169 3.50 3.67 0.35
N PRO A 170 3.00 3.23 1.51
CA PRO A 170 2.41 4.15 2.48
C PRO A 170 3.44 4.86 3.36
N ASN A 171 4.68 4.36 3.40
CA ASN A 171 5.75 4.88 4.24
C ASN A 171 7.12 4.62 3.61
N ASP A 172 8.08 5.49 3.94
CA ASP A 172 9.49 5.29 3.66
C ASP A 172 10.33 5.73 4.88
N VAL A 173 11.56 5.25 4.99
CA VAL A 173 12.43 5.53 6.14
C VAL A 173 13.88 5.65 5.74
N PHE A 174 14.65 6.49 6.44
CA PHE A 174 16.10 6.45 6.35
C PHE A 174 16.72 6.52 7.75
N GLN A 175 17.89 5.92 7.89
CA GLN A 175 18.64 5.95 9.15
C GLN A 175 19.76 6.96 9.05
N TYR A 176 19.95 7.74 10.11
CA TYR A 176 20.95 8.78 10.16
C TYR A 176 21.77 8.69 11.45
N GLN A 177 22.91 9.37 11.43
CA GLN A 177 23.72 9.58 12.61
C GLN A 177 24.24 11.02 12.65
N PHE A 178 23.90 11.76 13.71
CA PHE A 178 24.49 13.08 14.00
C PHE A 178 25.78 12.92 14.80
N VAL A 179 26.75 13.78 14.49
CA VAL A 179 28.04 13.87 15.19
C VAL A 179 28.48 15.33 15.29
N CYS A 180 29.06 15.70 16.42
CA CYS A 180 29.82 16.94 16.53
C CYS A 180 31.28 16.68 16.13
N GLN A 181 31.81 17.46 15.19
CA GLN A 181 33.19 17.29 14.71
C GLN A 181 33.93 18.62 14.69
N MET A 182 35.24 18.56 14.89
CA MET A 182 36.12 19.71 14.72
C MET A 182 36.21 20.09 13.24
N LYS A 183 36.06 21.39 12.92
CA LYS A 183 36.31 21.91 11.57
C LYS A 183 37.83 21.88 11.32
N VAL A 184 38.35 20.74 10.85
CA VAL A 184 39.78 20.61 10.57
C VAL A 184 40.13 21.47 9.34
N SER A 185 40.89 22.54 9.56
CA SER A 185 41.58 23.25 8.47
C SER A 185 42.74 22.39 8.01
N MET A 186 42.64 21.90 6.77
CA MET A 186 43.67 21.23 5.96
C MET A 186 45.11 21.24 6.52
N SER A 187 45.50 20.19 7.25
CA SER A 187 46.83 19.56 7.18
C SER A 187 46.94 18.44 8.23
N THR A 188 47.44 17.29 7.79
CA THR A 188 47.81 16.06 8.52
C THR A 188 46.69 15.08 8.92
N VAL A 189 46.61 14.00 8.14
CA VAL A 189 46.28 12.61 8.49
C VAL A 189 45.22 12.37 9.58
N GLN A 190 43.99 12.09 9.12
CA GLN A 190 43.04 11.07 9.61
C GLN A 190 42.99 10.76 11.13
N GLN A 191 42.61 11.74 11.94
CA GLN A 191 41.74 11.47 13.08
C GLN A 191 40.65 12.53 13.11
N SER A 192 39.46 12.21 12.60
CA SER A 192 38.27 13.02 12.86
C SER A 192 38.00 12.93 14.36
N HIS A 193 38.43 13.95 15.10
CA HIS A 193 38.14 14.07 16.52
C HIS A 193 36.66 14.44 16.65
N SER A 194 35.79 13.42 16.62
CA SER A 194 34.39 13.59 17.00
C SER A 194 34.34 13.92 18.48
N VAL A 195 33.66 15.00 18.83
CA VAL A 195 33.47 15.41 20.22
C VAL A 195 32.12 14.87 20.66
N GLY A 196 32.12 13.96 21.62
CA GLY A 196 30.90 13.33 22.13
C GLY A 196 30.44 12.08 21.40
N GLU A 197 29.32 11.53 21.87
CA GLU A 197 28.73 10.30 21.35
C GLU A 197 27.90 10.56 20.09
N PRO A 198 28.07 9.75 19.04
CA PRO A 198 27.22 9.81 17.87
C PRO A 198 25.76 9.45 18.18
N MET A 199 24.83 10.19 17.58
CA MET A 199 23.39 10.04 17.85
C MET A 199 22.70 9.42 16.65
N VAL A 200 22.09 8.26 16.84
CA VAL A 200 21.50 7.48 15.76
C VAL A 200 19.99 7.55 15.84
N GLY A 201 19.35 7.76 14.70
CA GLY A 201 17.90 7.83 14.60
C GLY A 201 17.39 7.26 13.28
N THR A 202 16.09 7.02 13.24
CA THR A 202 15.36 6.62 12.03
C THR A 202 14.34 7.69 11.71
N PHE A 203 14.51 8.37 10.59
CA PHE A 203 13.55 9.36 10.11
C PHE A 203 12.41 8.65 9.37
N ARG A 204 11.16 9.04 9.64
CA ARG A 204 9.96 8.45 9.03
C ARG A 204 9.31 9.43 8.05
N LEU A 205 8.96 8.92 6.88
CA LEU A 205 8.18 9.60 5.84
C LEU A 205 6.82 8.92 5.74
N ASP A 206 5.74 9.69 5.94
CA ASP A 206 4.37 9.26 5.65
C ASP A 206 4.07 9.64 4.19
N ILE A 207 3.80 8.64 3.36
CA ILE A 207 3.52 8.84 1.94
C ILE A 207 2.01 8.89 1.74
N VAL A 208 1.57 9.94 1.06
CA VAL A 208 0.18 10.16 0.70
C VAL A 208 0.02 9.71 -0.75
N SER A 209 -0.67 8.58 -0.96
CA SER A 209 -0.94 8.08 -2.31
C SER A 209 -1.65 9.12 -3.16
N VAL A 210 -1.31 9.11 -4.44
CA VAL A 210 -1.91 9.95 -5.45
C VAL A 210 -2.76 9.05 -6.32
N ASN A 211 -4.03 9.39 -6.53
CA ASN A 211 -4.84 8.62 -7.46
C ASN A 211 -4.30 8.85 -8.89
N ASP A 212 -3.50 7.93 -9.43
CA ASP A 212 -2.89 7.99 -10.75
C ASP A 212 -2.97 6.69 -11.56
N ASN A 213 -3.54 5.62 -10.98
CA ASN A 213 -3.80 4.35 -11.67
C ASN A 213 -5.31 4.13 -11.89
N PRO A 214 -5.72 3.59 -13.05
CA PRO A 214 -7.11 3.24 -13.27
C PRO A 214 -7.51 1.97 -12.49
N PRO A 215 -8.75 1.89 -11.99
CA PRO A 215 -9.25 0.68 -11.36
C PRO A 215 -9.29 -0.47 -12.36
N VAL A 216 -8.91 -1.67 -11.93
CA VAL A 216 -8.88 -2.90 -12.73
C VAL A 216 -10.09 -3.76 -12.42
N LEU A 217 -10.92 -4.00 -13.44
CA LEU A 217 -12.11 -4.83 -13.34
C LEU A 217 -11.87 -6.25 -13.86
N ASN A 218 -11.87 -7.22 -12.96
CA ASN A 218 -11.77 -8.64 -13.28
C ASN A 218 -13.15 -9.30 -13.24
N THR A 219 -13.56 -9.92 -14.35
CA THR A 219 -14.91 -10.47 -14.51
C THR A 219 -14.89 -11.91 -14.99
N GLN A 220 -15.81 -12.73 -14.49
CA GLN A 220 -16.10 -14.08 -14.98
C GLN A 220 -17.44 -14.11 -15.73
N PRO A 221 -17.70 -15.10 -16.59
CA PRO A 221 -19.03 -15.32 -17.13
C PRO A 221 -20.06 -15.52 -16.02
N LEU A 222 -21.20 -14.84 -16.13
CA LEU A 222 -22.30 -14.96 -15.17
C LEU A 222 -23.26 -16.06 -15.61
N SER A 223 -23.39 -17.11 -14.81
CA SER A 223 -24.45 -18.11 -14.99
C SER A 223 -25.68 -17.73 -14.17
N VAL A 224 -26.84 -17.65 -14.82
CA VAL A 224 -28.11 -17.26 -14.18
C VAL A 224 -29.19 -18.30 -14.43
N SER A 225 -30.18 -18.39 -13.55
CA SER A 225 -31.35 -19.23 -13.77
C SER A 225 -32.29 -18.60 -14.80
N PHE A 226 -32.72 -19.38 -15.80
CA PHE A 226 -33.61 -18.90 -16.85
C PHE A 226 -34.95 -18.43 -16.27
N ASN A 227 -35.33 -17.19 -16.61
CA ASN A 227 -36.57 -16.53 -16.17
C ASN A 227 -36.73 -16.45 -14.63
N GLN A 228 -35.62 -16.40 -13.90
CA GLN A 228 -35.59 -16.37 -12.44
C GLN A 228 -34.58 -15.33 -11.95
N THR A 229 -34.67 -15.03 -10.65
CA THR A 229 -33.72 -14.15 -9.94
C THR A 229 -32.55 -14.96 -9.42
N THR A 230 -31.32 -14.59 -9.81
CA THR A 230 -30.08 -15.21 -9.35
C THR A 230 -29.30 -14.24 -8.46
N PRO A 231 -29.00 -14.59 -7.20
CA PRO A 231 -28.15 -13.76 -6.35
C PRO A 231 -26.76 -13.57 -6.96
N ILE A 232 -26.23 -12.35 -6.88
CA ILE A 232 -24.89 -12.04 -7.36
C ILE A 232 -23.88 -12.18 -6.24
N SER A 233 -22.73 -12.77 -6.53
CA SER A 233 -21.67 -13.01 -5.55
C SER A 233 -20.34 -12.44 -6.04
N ALA A 234 -19.43 -12.20 -5.08
CA ALA A 234 -18.08 -11.69 -5.35
C ALA A 234 -17.19 -12.65 -6.17
N ARG A 235 -17.66 -13.88 -6.48
CA ARG A 235 -16.97 -14.78 -7.41
C ARG A 235 -17.10 -14.33 -8.87
N TRP A 236 -18.10 -13.52 -9.16
CA TRP A 236 -18.40 -13.07 -10.51
C TRP A 236 -17.49 -11.91 -10.93
N ILE A 237 -17.24 -10.97 -10.01
CA ILE A 237 -16.46 -9.77 -10.26
C ILE A 237 -15.52 -9.47 -9.11
N THR A 238 -14.38 -8.87 -9.42
CA THR A 238 -13.43 -8.34 -8.45
C THR A 238 -12.85 -7.03 -9.01
N ILE A 239 -12.73 -6.03 -8.15
CA ILE A 239 -12.12 -4.75 -8.48
C ILE A 239 -10.81 -4.66 -7.71
N LEU A 240 -9.74 -4.33 -8.41
CA LEU A 240 -8.43 -4.05 -7.83
C LEU A 240 -8.03 -2.65 -8.23
N ASP A 241 -7.30 -1.96 -7.38
CA ASP A 241 -6.73 -0.65 -7.69
C ASP A 241 -5.39 -0.53 -6.94
N GLN A 242 -4.40 0.07 -7.59
CA GLN A 242 -3.04 0.16 -7.04
C GLN A 242 -2.95 1.26 -5.98
N ASP A 243 -3.78 2.30 -6.09
CA ASP A 243 -3.79 3.51 -5.26
C ASP A 243 -4.37 3.27 -3.84
N THR A 244 -4.70 2.01 -3.55
CA THR A 244 -5.40 1.52 -2.36
C THR A 244 -4.45 1.20 -1.21
N LEU A 245 -3.15 1.12 -1.50
CA LEU A 245 -2.10 0.92 -0.50
C LEU A 245 -1.88 2.19 0.34
N GLY A 246 -2.32 3.35 -0.16
CA GLY A 246 -2.35 4.62 0.56
C GLY A 246 -3.39 4.68 1.67
N ARG A 247 -3.07 5.36 2.77
CA ARG A 247 -4.03 5.61 3.85
C ARG A 247 -5.09 6.62 3.40
N GLY A 248 -6.19 6.16 2.80
CA GLY A 248 -7.35 7.00 2.49
C GLY A 248 -8.63 6.18 2.21
N PRO A 249 -9.76 6.43 2.92
CA PRO A 249 -11.02 5.69 2.69
C PRO A 249 -11.64 5.96 1.31
N GLN A 250 -11.18 6.99 0.60
CA GLN A 250 -11.67 7.34 -0.74
C GLN A 250 -11.09 6.44 -1.84
N ASN A 251 -10.02 5.70 -1.55
CA ASN A 251 -9.40 4.75 -2.46
C ASN A 251 -9.74 3.31 -2.07
N ASP A 252 -10.92 3.03 -1.48
CA ASP A 252 -11.34 1.64 -1.26
C ASP A 252 -12.14 1.14 -2.47
N PRO A 253 -11.62 0.17 -3.27
CA PRO A 253 -12.30 -0.34 -4.47
C PRO A 253 -13.66 -0.96 -4.17
N LYS A 254 -13.93 -1.32 -2.91
CA LYS A 254 -15.24 -1.82 -2.50
C LYS A 254 -16.35 -0.80 -2.67
N THR A 255 -16.00 0.48 -2.57
CA THR A 255 -16.93 1.62 -2.59
C THR A 255 -17.10 2.22 -3.98
N PHE A 256 -16.28 1.82 -4.95
CA PHE A 256 -16.32 2.38 -6.30
C PHE A 256 -17.65 2.06 -6.99
N PRO A 257 -18.29 3.07 -7.61
CA PRO A 257 -19.53 2.86 -8.37
C PRO A 257 -19.26 2.04 -9.64
N LEU A 258 -20.01 0.94 -9.76
CA LEU A 258 -20.19 0.18 -10.98
C LEU A 258 -21.49 0.61 -11.65
N THR A 259 -21.46 0.73 -12.98
CA THR A 259 -22.65 0.85 -13.83
C THR A 259 -22.62 -0.26 -14.88
N TRP A 260 -23.78 -0.58 -15.43
CA TRP A 260 -23.91 -1.66 -16.39
C TRP A 260 -24.83 -1.28 -17.56
N THR A 261 -24.53 -1.82 -18.73
CA THR A 261 -25.36 -1.66 -19.93
C THR A 261 -25.42 -2.97 -20.71
N ILE A 262 -26.52 -3.23 -21.40
CA ILE A 262 -26.67 -4.43 -22.23
C ILE A 262 -26.08 -4.14 -23.60
N ILE A 263 -25.20 -5.01 -24.09
CA ILE A 263 -24.60 -4.84 -25.41
C ILE A 263 -25.62 -5.29 -26.48
N PRO A 264 -26.06 -4.39 -27.38
CA PRO A 264 -27.14 -4.67 -28.32
C PRO A 264 -26.82 -5.67 -29.44
N GLU A 265 -25.56 -6.10 -29.59
CA GLU A 265 -25.12 -6.97 -30.69
C GLU A 265 -25.86 -8.33 -30.72
N PHE A 266 -26.44 -8.76 -29.59
CA PHE A 266 -27.28 -9.94 -29.50
C PHE A 266 -28.80 -9.64 -29.50
N GLN A 267 -29.20 -8.38 -29.65
CA GLN A 267 -30.61 -7.99 -29.71
C GLN A 267 -31.18 -8.27 -31.11
N ARG A 268 -32.21 -9.10 -31.17
CA ARG A 268 -32.98 -9.33 -32.40
C ARG A 268 -33.88 -8.11 -32.67
N LYS A 269 -33.51 -7.29 -33.66
CA LYS A 269 -34.24 -6.06 -34.07
C LYS A 269 -35.70 -6.32 -34.46
N ASP A 270 -36.00 -7.55 -34.88
CA ASP A 270 -37.32 -8.07 -35.25
C ASP A 270 -38.21 -8.43 -34.05
N CYS A 271 -37.66 -8.45 -32.83
CA CYS A 271 -38.34 -8.85 -31.60
C CYS A 271 -38.41 -7.70 -30.58
N ALA A 272 -38.82 -6.51 -31.03
CA ALA A 272 -38.84 -5.26 -30.25
C ALA A 272 -39.61 -5.25 -28.90
N PRO A 273 -40.59 -6.15 -28.59
CA PRO A 273 -41.15 -6.20 -27.25
C PRO A 273 -40.49 -7.22 -26.31
N TYR A 274 -39.48 -7.99 -26.76
CA TYR A 274 -38.81 -8.96 -25.89
C TYR A 274 -37.93 -8.25 -24.86
N PRO A 275 -38.00 -8.61 -23.57
CA PRO A 275 -37.16 -8.02 -22.56
C PRO A 275 -35.69 -8.31 -22.89
N LEU A 276 -34.89 -7.27 -22.68
CA LEU A 276 -33.46 -7.35 -22.72
C LEU A 276 -33.00 -8.46 -21.74
N LEU A 277 -31.92 -9.17 -22.09
CA LEU A 277 -31.20 -10.23 -21.34
C LEU A 277 -31.58 -10.41 -19.86
N GLY A 278 -31.61 -9.32 -19.10
CA GLY A 278 -32.23 -9.23 -17.79
C GLY A 278 -31.97 -7.86 -17.19
N GLN A 279 -32.14 -7.75 -15.87
CA GLN A 279 -31.74 -6.56 -15.12
C GLN A 279 -31.12 -6.93 -13.78
N PHE A 280 -30.19 -6.10 -13.31
CA PHE A 280 -29.82 -6.13 -11.89
C PHE A 280 -30.92 -5.48 -11.06
N GLN A 281 -31.19 -6.07 -9.90
CA GLN A 281 -32.18 -5.58 -8.95
C GLN A 281 -31.78 -5.90 -7.51
N ASN A 282 -32.31 -5.11 -6.58
CA ASN A 282 -32.17 -5.40 -5.16
C ASN A 282 -33.10 -6.57 -4.80
N PRO A 283 -32.60 -7.63 -4.14
CA PRO A 283 -33.36 -8.85 -3.90
C PRO A 283 -34.53 -8.70 -2.92
N ILE A 284 -34.54 -7.64 -2.10
CA ILE A 284 -35.61 -7.40 -1.11
C ILE A 284 -36.70 -6.53 -1.72
N THR A 285 -36.32 -5.44 -2.40
CA THR A 285 -37.27 -4.45 -2.92
C THR A 285 -37.73 -4.74 -4.35
N ASN A 286 -37.06 -5.66 -5.06
CA ASN A 286 -37.25 -5.96 -6.49
C ASN A 286 -37.11 -4.73 -7.40
N ARG A 287 -36.49 -3.65 -6.91
CA ARG A 287 -36.23 -2.45 -7.71
C ARG A 287 -34.97 -2.65 -8.54
N ARG A 288 -35.03 -2.22 -9.79
CA ARG A 288 -33.89 -2.18 -10.71
C ARG A 288 -32.75 -1.34 -10.10
N VAL A 289 -31.54 -1.83 -10.26
CA VAL A 289 -30.30 -1.21 -9.78
C VAL A 289 -29.44 -0.89 -10.98
N ASP A 290 -29.30 0.39 -11.33
CA ASP A 290 -28.48 0.85 -12.46
C ASP A 290 -27.01 1.09 -12.07
N SER A 291 -26.77 1.39 -10.80
CA SER A 291 -25.43 1.50 -10.22
C SER A 291 -25.35 0.79 -8.87
N PHE A 292 -24.24 0.12 -8.63
CA PHE A 292 -23.98 -0.64 -7.39
C PHE A 292 -22.48 -0.61 -7.06
N SER A 293 -22.11 -1.12 -5.89
CA SER A 293 -20.72 -1.23 -5.44
C SER A 293 -20.31 -2.69 -5.20
N MET A 294 -19.02 -2.95 -5.03
CA MET A 294 -18.58 -4.28 -4.56
C MET A 294 -19.06 -4.56 -3.14
N ASP A 295 -19.25 -3.54 -2.30
CA ASP A 295 -19.86 -3.69 -0.98
C ASP A 295 -21.31 -4.21 -1.08
N ASP A 296 -22.10 -3.76 -2.07
CA ASP A 296 -23.44 -4.29 -2.33
C ASP A 296 -23.41 -5.77 -2.72
N VAL A 297 -22.45 -6.16 -3.56
CA VAL A 297 -22.27 -7.56 -3.97
C VAL A 297 -21.88 -8.44 -2.79
N ILE A 298 -20.93 -7.97 -1.96
CA ILE A 298 -20.44 -8.71 -0.79
C ILE A 298 -21.54 -8.86 0.26
N ARG A 299 -22.36 -7.82 0.46
CA ARG A 299 -23.49 -7.85 1.41
C ARG A 299 -24.73 -8.59 0.88
N GLY A 300 -24.71 -9.04 -0.39
CA GLY A 300 -25.84 -9.76 -1.00
C GLY A 300 -27.01 -8.86 -1.39
N ASN A 301 -26.77 -7.56 -1.58
CA ASN A 301 -27.78 -6.57 -1.96
C ASN A 301 -28.04 -6.50 -3.48
N LEU A 302 -27.42 -7.40 -4.26
CA LEU A 302 -27.53 -7.44 -5.70
C LEU A 302 -27.96 -8.82 -6.20
N SER A 303 -28.95 -8.84 -7.08
CA SER A 303 -29.42 -10.02 -7.79
C SER A 303 -29.65 -9.69 -9.26
N PHE A 304 -29.63 -10.69 -10.13
CA PHE A 304 -29.94 -10.55 -11.55
C PHE A 304 -31.22 -11.30 -11.89
N LEU A 305 -32.22 -10.58 -12.37
CA LEU A 305 -33.46 -11.13 -12.92
C LEU A 305 -33.28 -11.32 -14.44
N HIS A 306 -33.18 -12.57 -14.87
CA HIS A 306 -33.11 -12.90 -16.29
C HIS A 306 -34.50 -12.82 -16.95
N MET A 307 -34.65 -12.14 -18.08
CA MET A 307 -35.96 -11.93 -18.72
C MET A 307 -35.98 -12.10 -20.25
N GLY A 308 -35.00 -12.76 -20.86
CA GLY A 308 -34.98 -12.80 -22.33
C GLY A 308 -34.12 -13.90 -22.91
N LEU A 309 -33.20 -13.48 -23.78
CA LEU A 309 -32.35 -14.41 -24.51
C LEU A 309 -31.47 -15.23 -23.55
N PRO A 310 -31.34 -16.55 -23.78
CA PRO A 310 -30.57 -17.42 -22.90
C PRO A 310 -29.07 -17.10 -22.87
N LYS A 311 -28.59 -16.28 -23.80
CA LYS A 311 -27.21 -15.79 -23.85
C LYS A 311 -27.21 -14.32 -24.23
N GLY A 312 -26.30 -13.57 -23.64
CA GLY A 312 -26.04 -12.20 -24.03
C GLY A 312 -24.79 -11.65 -23.36
N LYS A 313 -24.52 -10.37 -23.61
CA LYS A 313 -23.41 -9.65 -22.99
C LYS A 313 -23.90 -8.39 -22.32
N ILE A 314 -23.25 -8.05 -21.21
CA ILE A 314 -23.32 -6.72 -20.61
C ILE A 314 -21.94 -6.08 -20.62
N LYS A 315 -21.89 -4.77 -20.63
CA LYS A 315 -20.69 -3.99 -20.36
C LYS A 315 -20.79 -3.45 -18.94
N LEU A 316 -19.84 -3.81 -18.10
CA LEU A 316 -19.63 -3.21 -16.79
C LEU A 316 -18.64 -2.06 -16.92
N HIS A 317 -18.89 -0.99 -16.16
CA HIS A 317 -18.03 0.18 -16.09
C HIS A 317 -17.82 0.58 -14.62
N VAL A 318 -16.57 0.67 -14.19
CA VAL A 318 -16.17 1.11 -12.85
C VAL A 318 -15.40 2.43 -12.95
N THR A 319 -15.60 3.30 -11.97
CA THR A 319 -14.79 4.52 -11.81
C THR A 319 -14.45 4.74 -10.34
N ASP A 320 -13.26 5.26 -10.08
CA ASP A 320 -12.79 5.76 -8.78
C ASP A 320 -13.06 7.28 -8.60
N GLY A 321 -13.75 7.90 -9.57
CA GLY A 321 -14.02 9.33 -9.64
C GLY A 321 -13.07 10.13 -10.53
N LYS A 322 -11.88 9.60 -10.88
CA LYS A 322 -10.89 10.24 -11.76
C LYS A 322 -10.60 9.39 -13.00
N PHE A 323 -10.31 8.11 -12.81
CA PHE A 323 -10.12 7.12 -13.85
C PHE A 323 -11.29 6.14 -13.91
N HIS A 324 -11.30 5.35 -14.97
CA HIS A 324 -12.34 4.35 -15.17
C HIS A 324 -11.85 3.16 -15.98
N SER A 325 -12.49 2.02 -15.81
CA SER A 325 -12.30 0.86 -16.68
C SER A 325 -13.62 0.22 -17.04
N SER A 326 -13.60 -0.68 -18.03
CA SER A 326 -14.80 -1.39 -18.46
C SER A 326 -14.45 -2.80 -18.91
N SER A 327 -15.36 -3.73 -18.65
CA SER A 327 -15.25 -5.12 -19.09
C SER A 327 -16.56 -5.61 -19.67
N GLU A 328 -16.48 -6.44 -20.70
CA GLU A 328 -17.64 -7.17 -21.21
C GLU A 328 -17.80 -8.48 -20.47
N VAL A 329 -19.03 -8.76 -20.04
CA VAL A 329 -19.37 -9.96 -19.32
C VAL A 329 -20.42 -10.74 -20.10
N PHE A 330 -20.14 -12.02 -20.33
CA PHE A 330 -21.13 -12.95 -20.86
C PHE A 330 -22.10 -13.38 -19.77
N ILE A 331 -23.40 -13.33 -20.07
CA ILE A 331 -24.46 -13.91 -19.26
C ILE A 331 -24.98 -15.16 -19.98
N ASN A 332 -25.07 -16.27 -19.25
CA ASN A 332 -25.56 -17.54 -19.74
C ASN A 332 -26.67 -18.05 -18.81
N ALA A 333 -27.87 -18.21 -19.35
CA ALA A 333 -28.98 -18.79 -18.64
C ALA A 333 -28.90 -20.32 -18.66
N SER A 334 -29.11 -20.96 -17.51
CA SER A 334 -29.14 -22.42 -17.39
C SER A 334 -30.29 -23.05 -18.21
N LYS A 335 -30.16 -24.34 -18.56
CA LYS A 335 -31.04 -25.06 -19.50
C LYS A 335 -32.54 -24.86 -19.23
N VAL A 336 -33.26 -24.52 -20.30
CA VAL A 336 -34.71 -24.51 -20.41
C VAL A 336 -35.25 -25.95 -20.30
N VAL A 337 -36.25 -26.19 -19.45
CA VAL A 337 -37.11 -27.38 -19.56
C VAL A 337 -38.24 -27.01 -20.50
N PHE A 338 -38.35 -27.66 -21.65
CA PHE A 338 -39.48 -27.45 -22.55
C PHE A 338 -40.73 -28.08 -21.93
N MET A 339 -41.82 -27.32 -21.79
CA MET A 339 -43.14 -27.87 -21.52
C MET A 339 -43.90 -27.91 -22.83
N VAL A 340 -44.18 -29.13 -23.33
CA VAL A 340 -45.03 -29.33 -24.50
C VAL A 340 -46.48 -29.23 -24.03
N VAL A 341 -47.20 -28.20 -24.47
CA VAL A 341 -48.64 -28.06 -24.21
C VAL A 341 -49.37 -28.45 -25.50
N ALA A 342 -50.09 -29.57 -25.47
CA ALA A 342 -50.95 -29.98 -26.58
C ALA A 342 -52.15 -29.02 -26.71
N PRO A 343 -52.67 -28.77 -27.92
CA PRO A 343 -53.83 -27.90 -28.09
C PRO A 343 -55.08 -28.49 -27.40
N ILE A 344 -55.88 -27.63 -26.76
CA ILE A 344 -57.06 -27.99 -25.96
C ILE A 344 -58.19 -28.61 -26.80
N ASN A 345 -58.16 -28.44 -28.12
CA ASN A 345 -59.03 -29.15 -29.07
C ASN A 345 -58.22 -29.59 -30.29
N PRO A 346 -57.80 -30.86 -30.39
CA PRO A 346 -57.21 -31.37 -31.61
C PRO A 346 -58.29 -31.42 -32.70
N ILE A 347 -58.15 -30.58 -33.73
CA ILE A 347 -58.86 -30.83 -35.00
C ILE A 347 -58.04 -31.89 -35.72
N VAL A 348 -58.27 -33.14 -35.33
CA VAL A 348 -57.85 -34.29 -36.12
C VAL A 348 -59.15 -34.94 -36.55
N GLU A 349 -59.55 -34.73 -37.80
CA GLU A 349 -60.50 -35.64 -38.42
C GLU A 349 -59.83 -37.02 -38.49
N ASP A 350 -60.61 -38.06 -38.18
CA ASP A 350 -60.20 -39.42 -37.76
C ASP A 350 -59.45 -40.25 -38.84
N SER A 351 -58.78 -39.63 -39.81
CA SER A 351 -58.21 -40.30 -40.99
C SER A 351 -56.68 -40.28 -41.11
N GLU A 352 -55.92 -39.65 -40.20
CA GLU A 352 -54.45 -39.59 -40.29
C GLU A 352 -53.72 -40.21 -39.07
N ILE A 353 -53.94 -41.50 -38.84
CA ILE A 353 -53.05 -42.29 -37.97
C ILE A 353 -51.73 -42.53 -38.73
N GLY A 354 -50.72 -41.69 -38.50
CA GLY A 354 -49.36 -41.88 -38.99
C GLY A 354 -48.69 -40.69 -39.70
N ALA A 355 -49.35 -39.54 -39.82
CA ALA A 355 -48.74 -38.35 -40.40
C ALA A 355 -47.65 -37.75 -39.46
N PRO A 356 -46.50 -37.30 -39.99
CA PRO A 356 -45.52 -36.57 -39.19
C PRO A 356 -46.14 -35.24 -38.73
N LEU A 357 -46.21 -35.04 -37.41
CA LEU A 357 -46.64 -33.77 -36.83
C LEU A 357 -45.59 -32.70 -37.16
N PHE A 358 -45.97 -31.74 -38.00
CA PHE A 358 -45.20 -30.52 -38.21
C PHE A 358 -45.62 -29.50 -37.15
N PHE A 359 -44.73 -29.25 -36.18
CA PHE A 359 -44.94 -28.16 -35.24
C PHE A 359 -44.26 -26.91 -35.78
N GLU A 360 -45.04 -25.87 -36.05
CA GLU A 360 -44.50 -24.53 -36.22
C GLU A 360 -44.34 -23.91 -34.83
N VAL A 361 -43.10 -23.72 -34.38
CA VAL A 361 -42.81 -23.06 -33.10
C VAL A 361 -43.15 -21.58 -33.23
N ARG A 362 -44.36 -21.21 -32.81
CA ARG A 362 -44.77 -19.81 -32.66
C ARG A 362 -44.68 -19.41 -31.18
N TYR A 363 -43.96 -18.33 -30.94
CA TYR A 363 -43.70 -17.80 -29.61
C TYR A 363 -44.94 -17.08 -29.07
N TYR A 364 -45.38 -17.41 -27.86
CA TYR A 364 -46.41 -16.66 -27.13
C TYR A 364 -46.02 -16.47 -25.67
N TYR A 365 -46.13 -15.23 -25.19
CA TYR A 365 -46.05 -14.86 -23.77
C TYR A 365 -47.33 -15.30 -23.07
N ILE A 366 -47.22 -15.91 -21.88
CA ILE A 366 -48.35 -16.11 -20.98
C ILE A 366 -47.98 -15.59 -19.58
N GLN A 367 -48.95 -14.85 -19.05
CA GLN A 367 -48.97 -13.88 -17.96
C GLN A 367 -49.45 -14.56 -16.66
N GLU A 368 -49.07 -14.06 -15.47
CA GLU A 368 -49.71 -14.44 -14.21
C GLU A 368 -50.65 -13.35 -13.66
N TYR A 369 -51.67 -13.86 -12.96
CA TYR A 369 -53.09 -13.45 -12.93
C TYR A 369 -53.50 -12.67 -11.66
N ASN A 370 -54.79 -12.25 -11.65
CA ASN A 370 -55.79 -12.12 -10.55
C ASN A 370 -56.38 -10.71 -10.38
N GLU A 371 -57.69 -10.46 -10.25
CA GLU A 371 -58.91 -11.27 -10.16
C GLU A 371 -60.14 -10.31 -10.12
N PHE A 372 -61.35 -10.86 -10.26
CA PHE A 372 -62.68 -10.36 -9.81
C PHE A 372 -63.45 -9.23 -10.52
N LEU A 373 -64.61 -9.59 -11.09
CA LEU A 373 -66.00 -9.28 -10.64
C LEU A 373 -66.97 -9.65 -11.81
N LEU A 374 -67.84 -10.66 -11.68
CA LEU A 374 -69.25 -10.55 -11.22
C LEU A 374 -69.97 -9.31 -11.79
N GLU A 375 -70.73 -9.45 -12.88
CA GLU A 375 -72.17 -9.75 -12.95
C GLU A 375 -72.56 -10.19 -14.37
#